data_AF-A0A182IMW0-F1
#
_entry.id   AF-A0A182IMW0-F1
#
_cell.length_a   1.000
_cell.length_b   1.000
_cell.length_c   1.000
_cell.angle_alpha   90.00
_cell.angle_beta   90.00
_cell.angle_gamma   90.00
#
_symmetry.space_group_name_H-M   'P 1'
#
loop_
_entity.id
_entity.type
_entity.pdbx_description
1 polymer ?
#
loop_
_entity_poly.entity_id
_entity_poly.type
_entity_poly.pdbx_seq_one_letter_code
_entity_poly.pdbx_strand_id
1 'polypeptide(L)'
;MIRYRVMALVLILLLIYFFRFILASGGDLSQFYQNCLKFCALDNCTTSGAAYKRELQWKHDPINKLLLWTCYDECGYDCMWRTTNAFHNRNWTTPQFYGKWPFIRFLGMQEPASVLFSVANFITHYKMLQRFKREVRSDSPMYGTWRAFSYICLNAWVWSAIFHTRDFPVTELLDYTFAYSMVLASFHCMIRRMIHRRSLIVRATFSILCVMFFIHHFSYLSIGRFDYSYNMKANMVTGISGAAGWVLWCVLQRKKRRYVWKCFLFIILAVLSLLLEINDFPPILWTFDAHSIWHLVTAPLTILFYSFIIEDCKTLRKEMLDSWNEDIQKLL
;
A
#
# COMPACT_ATOMS: atom_id res chain seq x y z
N MET A 1 -20.61 2.53 -27.71
CA MET A 1 -20.16 3.93 -27.48
C MET A 1 -20.68 4.54 -26.18
N ILE A 2 -21.96 4.40 -25.83
CA ILE A 2 -22.55 4.97 -24.59
C ILE A 2 -21.84 4.51 -23.30
N ARG A 3 -21.46 3.22 -23.19
CA ARG A 3 -20.71 2.69 -22.03
C ARG A 3 -19.33 3.32 -21.82
N TYR A 4 -18.65 3.76 -22.88
CA TYR A 4 -17.31 4.35 -22.79
C TYR A 4 -17.33 5.82 -22.37
N ARG A 5 -18.36 6.56 -22.78
CA ARG A 5 -18.57 7.95 -22.37
C ARG A 5 -18.93 8.06 -20.89
N VAL A 6 -19.74 7.13 -20.38
CA VAL A 6 -20.07 7.05 -18.95
C VAL A 6 -18.82 6.73 -18.12
N MET A 7 -17.97 5.79 -18.56
CA MET A 7 -16.73 5.44 -17.85
C MET A 7 -15.72 6.60 -17.82
N ALA A 8 -15.57 7.34 -18.92
CA ALA A 8 -14.72 8.53 -18.98
C ALA A 8 -15.27 9.68 -18.12
N LEU A 9 -16.60 9.87 -18.10
CA LEU A 9 -17.24 10.88 -17.25
C LEU A 9 -17.05 10.56 -15.76
N VAL A 10 -17.19 9.28 -15.37
CA VAL A 10 -16.92 8.83 -13.99
C VAL A 10 -15.46 9.07 -13.61
N LEU A 11 -14.51 8.78 -14.50
CA LEU A 11 -13.08 9.05 -14.27
C LEU A 11 -12.78 10.55 -14.12
N ILE A 12 -13.41 11.41 -14.92
CA ILE A 12 -13.25 12.87 -14.85
C ILE A 12 -13.87 13.42 -13.57
N LEU A 13 -15.06 12.96 -13.19
CA LEU A 13 -15.73 13.37 -11.94
C LEU A 13 -14.95 12.91 -10.71
N LEU A 14 -14.35 11.71 -10.76
CA LEU A 14 -13.41 11.26 -9.75
C LEU A 14 -12.19 12.18 -9.69
N LEU A 15 -11.56 12.51 -10.81
CA LEU A 15 -10.39 13.41 -10.88
C LEU A 15 -10.66 14.82 -10.32
N ILE A 16 -11.84 15.37 -10.53
CA ILE A 16 -12.24 16.70 -10.01
C ILE A 16 -12.45 16.66 -8.49
N TYR A 17 -12.91 15.54 -7.93
CA TYR A 17 -13.11 15.36 -6.49
C TYR A 17 -11.79 15.35 -5.68
N PHE A 18 -10.65 15.05 -6.31
CA PHE A 18 -9.35 14.89 -5.63
C PHE A 18 -8.59 16.19 -5.33
N PHE A 19 -9.11 17.37 -5.68
CA PHE A 19 -8.52 18.63 -5.22
C PHE A 19 -9.04 18.99 -3.83
N ARG A 20 -8.35 18.51 -2.78
CA ARG A 20 -8.59 18.92 -1.39
C ARG A 20 -7.59 19.99 -0.95
N PHE A 21 -8.08 20.97 -0.19
CA PHE A 21 -7.26 21.94 0.51
C PHE A 21 -6.52 21.27 1.68
N ILE A 22 -5.24 21.57 1.85
CA ILE A 22 -4.43 21.09 2.98
C ILE A 22 -4.73 22.01 4.17
N LEU A 23 -5.54 21.54 5.11
CA LEU A 23 -5.76 22.19 6.39
C LEU A 23 -5.08 21.34 7.48
N ALA A 24 -4.54 22.00 8.50
CA ALA A 24 -4.07 21.30 9.70
C ALA A 24 -5.24 20.55 10.35
N SER A 25 -4.96 19.41 11.00
CA SER A 25 -6.02 18.60 11.58
C SER A 25 -6.71 19.34 12.73
N GLY A 26 -8.02 19.12 12.88
CA GLY A 26 -8.82 19.83 13.88
C GLY A 26 -8.35 19.64 15.33
N GLY A 27 -7.71 18.50 15.63
CA GLY A 27 -7.11 18.23 16.94
C GLY A 27 -5.88 19.08 17.21
N ASP A 28 -5.01 19.27 16.20
CA ASP A 28 -3.80 20.09 16.32
C ASP A 28 -4.14 21.57 16.56
N LEU A 29 -5.25 22.04 15.98
CA LEU A 29 -5.77 23.39 16.15
C LEU A 29 -6.49 23.59 17.49
N SER A 30 -6.76 22.53 18.25
CA SER A 30 -7.47 22.64 19.53
C SER A 30 -6.59 23.28 20.58
N GLN A 31 -7.05 24.41 21.14
CA GLN A 31 -6.37 25.06 22.28
C GLN A 31 -6.23 24.11 23.49
N PHE A 32 -7.21 23.22 23.67
CA PHE A 32 -7.17 22.22 24.75
C PHE A 32 -5.98 21.26 24.56
N TYR A 33 -5.78 20.75 23.34
CA TYR A 33 -4.66 19.88 23.00
C TYR A 33 -3.32 20.61 23.17
N GLN A 34 -3.18 21.80 22.60
CA GLN A 34 -1.94 22.58 22.65
C GLN A 34 -1.53 22.92 24.09
N ASN A 35 -2.48 23.35 24.92
CA ASN A 35 -2.21 23.65 26.33
C ASN A 35 -1.83 22.38 27.09
N CYS A 36 -2.56 21.29 26.91
CA CYS A 36 -2.24 20.01 27.53
C CYS A 36 -0.81 19.58 27.20
N LEU A 37 -0.44 19.58 25.91
CA LEU A 37 0.87 19.15 25.44
C LEU A 37 1.97 20.04 26.02
N LYS A 38 1.78 21.36 26.02
CA LYS A 38 2.71 22.33 26.60
C LYS A 38 2.98 22.05 28.08
N PHE A 39 1.93 21.93 28.89
CA PHE A 39 2.09 21.70 30.34
C PHE A 39 2.65 20.31 30.63
N CYS A 40 2.18 19.27 29.93
CA CYS A 40 2.72 17.92 30.08
C CYS A 40 4.23 17.87 29.80
N ALA A 41 4.67 18.47 28.68
CA ALA A 41 6.08 18.48 28.32
C ALA A 41 6.93 19.26 29.33
N LEU A 42 6.44 20.42 29.79
CA LEU A 42 7.13 21.25 30.79
C LEU A 42 7.27 20.52 32.14
N ASP A 43 6.23 19.81 32.57
CA ASP A 43 6.21 19.16 33.88
C ASP A 43 6.97 17.83 33.88
N ASN A 44 6.85 17.03 32.82
CA ASN A 44 7.34 15.65 32.81
C ASN A 44 8.66 15.45 32.07
N CYS A 45 8.97 16.25 31.04
CA CYS A 45 10.06 15.94 30.11
C CYS A 45 11.35 16.73 30.40
N THR A 46 12.48 16.20 29.92
CA THR A 46 13.74 16.95 29.83
C THR A 46 13.61 18.08 28.81
N THR A 47 14.53 19.06 28.82
CA THR A 47 14.53 20.19 27.86
C THR A 47 14.52 19.74 26.40
N SER A 48 15.13 18.59 26.09
CA SER A 48 15.12 17.99 24.75
C SER A 48 13.80 17.32 24.36
N GLY A 49 12.86 17.10 25.29
CA GLY A 49 11.63 16.32 25.09
C GLY A 49 11.84 14.81 24.95
N ALA A 50 13.09 14.35 24.82
CA ALA A 50 13.40 12.95 24.52
C ALA A 50 13.09 12.01 25.69
N ALA A 51 13.42 12.42 26.92
CA ALA A 51 13.31 11.57 28.11
C ALA A 51 12.45 12.24 29.19
N TYR A 52 11.98 11.44 30.14
CA TYR A 52 11.35 11.94 31.35
C TYR A 52 12.39 12.60 32.28
N LYS A 53 11.96 13.54 33.13
CA LYS A 53 12.80 14.05 34.22
C LYS A 53 13.22 12.91 35.16
N ARG A 54 14.36 13.06 35.85
CA ARG A 54 15.00 12.00 36.66
C ARG A 54 14.05 11.32 37.63
N GLU A 55 13.18 12.10 38.28
CA GLU A 55 12.18 11.65 39.26
C GLU A 55 11.03 10.84 38.64
N LEU A 56 10.85 10.92 37.32
CA LEU A 56 9.74 10.33 36.57
C LEU A 56 10.19 9.23 35.59
N GLN A 57 11.45 8.79 35.66
CA GLN A 57 12.01 7.79 34.75
C GLN A 57 11.28 6.44 34.78
N TRP A 58 10.63 6.11 35.89
CA TRP A 58 9.81 4.90 36.05
C TRP A 58 8.57 4.90 35.15
N LYS A 59 8.10 6.07 34.67
CA LYS A 59 6.99 6.18 33.70
C LYS A 59 7.37 5.70 32.30
N HIS A 60 8.66 5.63 31.99
CA HIS A 60 9.10 5.27 30.65
C HIS A 60 9.17 3.75 30.50
N ASP A 61 8.06 3.19 30.03
CA ASP A 61 7.87 1.77 29.79
C ASP A 61 8.99 1.17 28.89
N PRO A 62 9.49 -0.06 29.18
CA PRO A 62 10.55 -0.68 28.39
C PRO A 62 10.22 -0.90 26.92
N ILE A 63 8.96 -1.21 26.58
CA ILE A 63 8.53 -1.36 25.19
C ILE A 63 8.54 0.01 24.51
N ASN A 64 8.13 1.04 25.24
CA ASN A 64 8.19 2.41 24.73
C ASN A 64 9.63 2.87 24.47
N LYS A 65 10.59 2.47 25.30
CA LYS A 65 12.02 2.70 25.02
C LYS A 65 12.52 1.94 23.79
N LEU A 66 12.12 0.67 23.65
CA LEU A 66 12.50 -0.17 22.51
C LEU A 66 12.02 0.43 21.18
N LEU A 67 10.79 0.96 21.17
CA LEU A 67 10.19 1.61 19.99
C LEU A 67 10.49 3.12 19.90
N LEU A 68 11.43 3.61 20.72
CA LEU A 68 11.90 5.00 20.67
C LEU A 68 10.77 6.03 20.85
N TRP A 69 9.75 5.71 21.64
CA TRP A 69 8.74 6.68 22.08
C TRP A 69 9.38 7.65 23.08
N THR A 70 9.39 8.93 22.73
CA THR A 70 9.95 9.99 23.58
C THR A 70 8.95 10.44 24.63
N CYS A 71 9.41 11.14 25.68
CA CYS A 71 8.49 11.76 26.64
C CYS A 71 7.51 12.73 25.96
N TYR A 72 7.96 13.46 24.93
CA TYR A 72 7.10 14.34 24.15
C TYR A 72 6.01 13.57 23.39
N ASP A 73 6.35 12.42 22.80
CA ASP A 73 5.37 11.56 22.11
C ASP A 73 4.32 10.99 23.09
N GLU A 74 4.74 10.62 24.30
CA GLU A 74 3.83 10.15 25.35
C GLU A 74 2.89 11.27 25.83
N CYS A 75 3.42 12.48 26.02
CA CYS A 75 2.58 13.65 26.30
C CYS A 75 1.60 13.93 25.15
N GLY A 76 2.04 13.81 23.90
CA GLY A 76 1.17 13.93 22.72
C GLY A 76 0.05 12.89 22.75
N TYR A 77 0.37 11.65 23.06
CA TYR A 77 -0.59 10.54 23.15
C TYR A 77 -1.64 10.76 24.25
N ASP A 78 -1.20 11.10 25.46
CA ASP A 78 -2.10 11.36 26.58
C ASP A 78 -3.02 12.55 26.30
N CYS A 79 -2.46 13.62 25.75
CA CYS A 79 -3.21 14.83 25.41
C CYS A 79 -4.17 14.62 24.24
N MET A 80 -3.80 13.79 23.27
CA MET A 80 -4.68 13.34 22.19
C MET A 80 -5.94 12.69 22.79
N TRP A 81 -5.80 11.71 23.68
CA TRP A 81 -6.95 11.04 24.30
C TRP A 81 -7.79 11.94 25.19
N ARG A 82 -7.16 12.80 25.99
CA ARG A 82 -7.88 13.81 26.79
C ARG A 82 -8.70 14.73 25.90
N THR A 83 -8.14 15.16 24.77
CA THR A 83 -8.81 16.02 23.78
C THR A 83 -9.96 15.28 23.12
N THR A 84 -9.76 14.05 22.65
CA THR A 84 -10.80 13.20 22.05
C THR A 84 -11.98 13.01 23.01
N ASN A 85 -11.72 12.71 24.28
CA ASN A 85 -12.76 12.60 25.30
C ASN A 85 -13.48 13.94 25.53
N ALA A 86 -12.76 15.06 25.53
CA ALA A 86 -13.35 16.39 25.69
C ALA A 86 -14.27 16.78 24.51
N PHE A 87 -13.97 16.31 23.29
CA PHE A 87 -14.81 16.48 22.10
C PHE A 87 -16.07 15.63 22.22
N HIS A 88 -15.93 14.36 22.56
CA HIS A 88 -17.06 13.44 22.71
C HIS A 88 -18.01 13.85 23.84
N ASN A 89 -17.50 14.37 24.96
CA ASN A 89 -18.32 14.93 26.05
C ASN A 89 -19.17 16.14 25.61
N ARG A 90 -18.84 16.78 24.47
CA ARG A 90 -19.59 17.88 23.87
C ARG A 90 -20.42 17.45 22.65
N ASN A 91 -20.53 16.15 22.39
CA ASN A 91 -21.12 15.58 21.17
C ASN A 91 -20.48 16.09 19.87
N TRP A 92 -19.18 16.41 19.90
CA TRP A 92 -18.42 16.77 18.70
C TRP A 92 -17.81 15.53 18.03
N THR A 93 -17.56 15.62 16.73
CA THR A 93 -16.92 14.53 15.97
C THR A 93 -15.48 14.32 16.42
N THR A 94 -14.99 13.08 16.32
CA THR A 94 -13.59 12.75 16.60
C THR A 94 -12.65 13.65 15.77
N PRO A 95 -11.66 14.32 16.38
CA PRO A 95 -10.66 15.08 15.64
C PRO A 95 -9.48 14.18 15.20
N GLN A 96 -8.83 14.56 14.10
CA GLN A 96 -7.50 14.04 13.73
C GLN A 96 -6.38 14.86 14.39
N PHE A 97 -5.21 14.25 14.55
CA PHE A 97 -3.99 14.85 15.08
C PHE A 97 -2.83 14.51 14.14
N TYR A 98 -2.09 15.51 13.67
CA TYR A 98 -1.03 15.39 12.68
C TYR A 98 -1.42 14.55 11.45
N GLY A 99 -2.65 14.72 10.96
CA GLY A 99 -3.18 13.99 9.81
C GLY A 99 -3.63 12.55 10.11
N LYS A 100 -3.61 12.11 11.37
CA LYS A 100 -3.98 10.74 11.77
C LYS A 100 -5.14 10.71 12.75
N TRP A 101 -5.87 9.61 12.74
CA TRP A 101 -6.88 9.33 13.76
C TRP A 101 -6.26 8.89 15.09
N PRO A 102 -6.97 9.05 16.22
CA PRO A 102 -6.51 8.53 17.50
C PRO A 102 -6.65 7.00 17.56
N PHE A 103 -5.54 6.30 17.83
CA PHE A 103 -5.48 4.84 17.97
C PHE A 103 -5.08 4.42 19.39
N ILE A 104 -5.68 3.33 19.89
CA ILE A 104 -5.19 2.68 21.11
C ILE A 104 -3.92 1.90 20.72
N ARG A 105 -2.81 2.22 21.39
CA ARG A 105 -1.55 1.50 21.17
C ARG A 105 -1.63 0.12 21.82
N PHE A 106 -1.05 -0.87 21.17
CA PHE A 106 -0.91 -2.22 21.73
C PHE A 106 0.55 -2.67 21.62
N LEU A 107 1.16 -3.02 22.75
CA LEU A 107 2.60 -3.32 22.83
C LEU A 107 3.46 -2.23 22.17
N GLY A 108 3.08 -0.97 22.38
CA GLY A 108 3.73 0.21 21.81
C GLY A 108 3.56 0.40 20.28
N MET A 109 2.89 -0.50 19.56
CA MET A 109 2.55 -0.29 18.16
C MET A 109 1.53 0.83 18.01
N GLN A 110 1.79 1.77 17.10
CA GLN A 110 0.92 2.92 16.85
C GLN A 110 -0.43 2.50 16.25
N GLU A 111 -0.43 1.63 15.24
CA GLU A 111 -1.61 1.19 14.50
C GLU A 111 -1.69 -0.34 14.44
N PRO A 112 -2.08 -1.01 15.54
CA PRO A 112 -1.90 -2.46 15.69
C PRO A 112 -2.65 -3.31 14.67
N ALA A 113 -3.82 -2.88 14.20
CA ALA A 113 -4.56 -3.57 13.14
C ALA A 113 -3.80 -3.52 11.81
N SER A 114 -3.33 -2.34 11.40
CA SER A 114 -2.53 -2.15 10.20
C SER A 114 -1.27 -3.02 10.22
N VAL A 115 -0.56 -3.08 11.37
CA VAL A 115 0.62 -3.96 11.54
C VAL A 115 0.25 -5.43 11.34
N LEU A 116 -0.78 -5.92 12.04
CA LEU A 116 -1.21 -7.32 11.95
C LEU A 116 -1.59 -7.70 10.51
N PHE A 117 -2.33 -6.83 9.82
CA PHE A 117 -2.80 -7.10 8.47
C PHE A 117 -1.71 -6.93 7.41
N SER A 118 -0.70 -6.07 7.62
CA SER A 118 0.52 -6.05 6.80
C SER A 118 1.30 -7.35 6.93
N VAL A 119 1.44 -7.88 8.15
CA VAL A 119 2.06 -9.20 8.38
C VAL A 119 1.26 -10.32 7.71
N ALA A 120 -0.08 -10.27 7.78
CA ALA A 120 -0.94 -11.24 7.10
C ALA A 120 -0.75 -11.21 5.57
N ASN A 121 -0.62 -10.03 4.98
CA ASN A 121 -0.29 -9.87 3.56
C ASN A 121 1.09 -10.44 3.22
N PHE A 122 2.11 -10.13 4.02
CA PHE A 122 3.46 -10.69 3.86
C PHE A 122 3.43 -12.22 3.86
N ILE A 123 2.81 -12.82 4.87
CA ILE A 123 2.69 -14.29 5.01
C ILE A 123 1.97 -14.87 3.79
N THR A 124 0.91 -14.22 3.32
CA THR A 124 0.13 -14.70 2.18
C THR A 124 0.94 -14.64 0.89
N HIS A 125 1.61 -13.51 0.61
CA HIS A 125 2.54 -13.39 -0.52
C HIS A 125 3.65 -14.44 -0.45
N TYR A 126 4.23 -14.67 0.74
CA TYR A 126 5.29 -15.65 0.93
C TYR A 126 4.79 -17.07 0.60
N LYS A 127 3.69 -17.51 1.22
CA LYS A 127 3.10 -18.83 0.97
C LYS A 127 2.71 -19.02 -0.50
N MET A 128 2.12 -18.00 -1.11
CA MET A 128 1.72 -18.06 -2.52
C MET A 128 2.91 -18.01 -3.48
N LEU A 129 4.01 -17.34 -3.14
CA LEU A 129 5.28 -17.42 -3.87
C LEU A 129 5.89 -18.83 -3.78
N GLN A 130 5.85 -19.49 -2.62
CA GLN A 130 6.29 -20.88 -2.50
C GLN A 130 5.42 -21.82 -3.35
N ARG A 131 4.11 -21.60 -3.38
CA ARG A 131 3.20 -22.34 -4.27
C ARG A 131 3.55 -22.09 -5.74
N PHE A 132 3.76 -20.84 -6.14
CA PHE A 132 4.14 -20.47 -7.51
C PHE A 132 5.43 -21.18 -7.96
N LYS A 133 6.47 -21.17 -7.12
CA LYS A 133 7.75 -21.83 -7.41
C LYS A 133 7.63 -23.34 -7.56
N ARG A 134 6.71 -23.99 -6.84
CA ARG A 134 6.46 -25.43 -6.95
C ARG A 134 5.66 -25.80 -8.19
N GLU A 135 4.69 -24.97 -8.56
CA GLU A 135 3.74 -25.29 -9.64
C GLU A 135 4.16 -24.80 -11.03
N VAL A 136 5.05 -23.80 -11.11
CA VAL A 136 5.45 -23.17 -12.37
C VAL A 136 6.92 -23.47 -12.63
N ARG A 137 7.21 -24.05 -13.80
CA ARG A 137 8.59 -24.30 -14.23
C ARG A 137 9.32 -23.00 -14.51
N SER A 138 10.61 -22.95 -14.20
CA SER A 138 11.45 -21.74 -14.30
C SER A 138 11.63 -21.20 -15.72
N ASP A 139 11.50 -22.07 -16.72
CA ASP A 139 11.56 -21.74 -18.15
C ASP A 139 10.19 -21.32 -18.73
N SER A 140 9.15 -21.19 -17.89
CA SER A 140 7.86 -20.67 -18.32
C SER A 140 7.92 -19.16 -18.62
N PRO A 141 7.23 -18.68 -19.67
CA PRO A 141 7.12 -17.25 -19.92
C PRO A 141 6.58 -16.51 -18.69
N MET A 142 7.11 -15.32 -18.42
CA MET A 142 6.78 -14.47 -17.27
C MET A 142 7.21 -14.98 -15.89
N TYR A 143 7.83 -16.16 -15.75
CA TYR A 143 8.26 -16.69 -14.45
C TYR A 143 9.13 -15.70 -13.65
N GLY A 144 10.18 -15.15 -14.28
CA GLY A 144 11.05 -14.16 -13.62
C GLY A 144 10.33 -12.86 -13.25
N THR A 145 9.43 -12.38 -14.12
CA THR A 145 8.67 -11.14 -13.88
C THR A 145 7.74 -11.29 -12.68
N TRP A 146 6.99 -12.40 -12.58
CA TRP A 146 6.11 -12.66 -11.44
C TRP A 146 6.86 -12.92 -10.13
N ARG A 147 8.05 -13.53 -10.20
CA ARG A 147 8.93 -13.64 -9.02
C ARG A 147 9.41 -12.29 -8.53
N ALA A 148 9.87 -11.42 -9.44
CA ALA A 148 10.30 -10.08 -9.09
C ALA A 148 9.17 -9.29 -8.42
N PHE A 149 7.97 -9.29 -9.04
CA PHE A 149 6.76 -8.70 -8.45
C PHE A 149 6.49 -9.22 -7.04
N SER A 150 6.58 -10.54 -6.84
CA SER A 150 6.34 -11.15 -5.52
C SER A 150 7.33 -10.68 -4.44
N TYR A 151 8.61 -10.54 -4.79
CA TYR A 151 9.62 -10.03 -3.85
C TYR A 151 9.42 -8.55 -3.54
N ILE A 152 9.00 -7.76 -4.52
CA ILE A 152 8.64 -6.35 -4.34
C ILE A 152 7.48 -6.24 -3.34
N CYS A 153 6.41 -7.03 -3.51
CA CYS A 153 5.31 -7.04 -2.55
C CYS A 153 5.74 -7.46 -1.15
N LEU A 154 6.58 -8.49 -1.02
CA LEU A 154 7.11 -8.89 0.29
C LEU A 154 7.85 -7.74 0.97
N ASN A 155 8.71 -7.02 0.25
CA ASN A 155 9.46 -5.89 0.78
C ASN A 155 8.52 -4.75 1.23
N ALA A 156 7.54 -4.39 0.40
CA ALA A 156 6.58 -3.34 0.73
C ALA A 156 5.77 -3.65 2.00
N TRP A 157 5.27 -4.88 2.16
CA TRP A 157 4.55 -5.26 3.37
C TRP A 157 5.40 -5.29 4.63
N VAL A 158 6.73 -5.49 4.51
CA VAL A 158 7.66 -5.29 5.64
C VAL A 158 7.72 -3.82 6.04
N TRP A 159 7.91 -2.91 5.09
CA TRP A 159 7.99 -1.48 5.39
C TRP A 159 6.68 -0.91 5.92
N SER A 160 5.55 -1.39 5.40
CA SER A 160 4.22 -1.09 5.95
C SER A 160 4.11 -1.53 7.41
N ALA A 161 4.47 -2.78 7.75
CA ALA A 161 4.43 -3.24 9.13
C ALA A 161 5.36 -2.42 10.07
N ILE A 162 6.53 -2.02 9.58
CA ILE A 162 7.48 -1.18 10.35
C ILE A 162 6.90 0.22 10.59
N PHE A 163 6.36 0.87 9.54
CA PHE A 163 5.79 2.21 9.63
C PHE A 163 4.59 2.28 10.58
N HIS A 164 3.64 1.35 10.45
CA HIS A 164 2.46 1.30 11.33
C HIS A 164 2.81 0.89 12.77
N THR A 165 3.96 0.25 12.99
CA THR A 165 4.49 0.00 14.33
C THR A 165 4.98 1.30 14.94
N ARG A 166 5.86 2.01 14.22
CA ARG A 166 6.45 3.27 14.68
C ARG A 166 6.72 4.19 13.50
N ASP A 167 6.07 5.34 13.55
CA ASP A 167 6.19 6.38 12.53
C ASP A 167 7.42 7.28 12.75
N PHE A 168 8.34 7.24 11.79
CA PHE A 168 9.44 8.16 11.59
C PHE A 168 9.50 8.61 10.12
N PRO A 169 10.12 9.77 9.82
CA PRO A 169 10.24 10.25 8.42
C PRO A 169 10.87 9.21 7.47
N VAL A 170 11.81 8.40 7.95
CA VAL A 170 12.43 7.34 7.15
C VAL A 170 11.47 6.17 6.92
N THR A 171 10.71 5.75 7.94
CA THR A 171 9.75 4.65 7.78
C THR A 171 8.56 5.08 6.92
N GLU A 172 8.14 6.34 7.04
CA GLU A 172 7.13 6.97 6.18
C GLU A 172 7.59 6.93 4.72
N LEU A 173 8.78 7.48 4.43
CA LEU A 173 9.36 7.46 3.08
C LEU A 173 9.39 6.03 2.50
N LEU A 174 9.84 5.05 3.28
CA LEU A 174 10.02 3.68 2.79
C LEU A 174 8.68 2.97 2.61
N ASP A 175 7.71 3.15 3.49
CA ASP A 175 6.37 2.58 3.30
C ASP A 175 5.72 3.10 2.01
N TYR A 176 5.65 4.42 1.83
CA TYR A 176 5.03 5.00 0.64
C TYR A 176 5.78 4.67 -0.65
N THR A 177 7.13 4.71 -0.65
CA THR A 177 7.90 4.41 -1.86
C THR A 177 7.80 2.94 -2.25
N PHE A 178 7.80 2.01 -1.28
CA PHE A 178 7.64 0.59 -1.60
C PHE A 178 6.18 0.20 -1.87
N ALA A 179 5.19 0.89 -1.30
CA ALA A 179 3.81 0.78 -1.76
C ALA A 179 3.69 1.17 -3.24
N TYR A 180 4.29 2.30 -3.64
CA TYR A 180 4.35 2.69 -5.05
C TYR A 180 5.07 1.66 -5.92
N SER A 181 6.15 1.05 -5.40
CA SER A 181 6.87 0.00 -6.12
C SER A 181 5.98 -1.21 -6.46
N MET A 182 5.01 -1.57 -5.60
CA MET A 182 4.02 -2.62 -5.91
C MET A 182 3.10 -2.21 -7.06
N VAL A 183 2.62 -0.96 -7.05
CA VAL A 183 1.74 -0.42 -8.10
C VAL A 183 2.47 -0.37 -9.44
N LEU A 184 3.71 0.15 -9.46
CA LEU A 184 4.54 0.18 -10.65
C LEU A 184 4.92 -1.21 -11.14
N ALA A 185 5.22 -2.16 -10.24
CA ALA A 185 5.51 -3.54 -10.61
C ALA A 185 4.28 -4.25 -11.19
N SER A 186 3.07 -3.97 -10.67
CA SER A 186 1.81 -4.48 -11.24
C SER A 186 1.57 -3.93 -12.65
N PHE A 187 1.76 -2.62 -12.85
CA PHE A 187 1.71 -1.99 -14.17
C PHE A 187 2.76 -2.58 -15.12
N HIS A 188 3.98 -2.80 -14.63
CA HIS A 188 5.03 -3.46 -15.40
C HIS A 188 4.65 -4.87 -15.83
N CYS A 189 4.11 -5.68 -14.91
CA CYS A 189 3.62 -7.03 -15.20
C CYS A 189 2.52 -7.01 -16.27
N MET A 190 1.58 -6.06 -16.19
CA MET A 190 0.51 -5.87 -17.17
C MET A 190 1.07 -5.64 -18.57
N ILE A 191 1.95 -4.66 -18.73
CA ILE A 191 2.54 -4.35 -20.04
C ILE A 191 3.38 -5.52 -20.53
N ARG A 192 4.26 -6.08 -19.68
CA ARG A 192 5.07 -7.26 -19.97
C ARG A 192 4.23 -8.44 -20.46
N ARG A 193 3.05 -8.63 -19.87
CA ARG A 193 2.10 -9.67 -20.27
C ARG A 193 1.51 -9.42 -21.65
N MET A 194 1.20 -8.17 -22.00
CA MET A 194 0.71 -7.79 -23.34
C MET A 194 1.80 -7.94 -24.42
N ILE A 195 3.03 -7.58 -24.10
CA ILE A 195 4.17 -7.62 -25.05
C ILE A 195 4.99 -8.92 -24.96
N HIS A 196 4.50 -9.97 -24.29
CA HIS A 196 5.27 -11.20 -24.04
C HIS A 196 5.81 -11.88 -25.31
N ARG A 197 5.13 -11.74 -26.46
CA ARG A 197 5.54 -12.26 -27.78
C ARG A 197 6.43 -11.30 -28.57
N ARG A 198 6.71 -10.09 -28.08
CA ARG A 198 7.62 -9.13 -28.72
C ARG A 198 9.08 -9.48 -28.42
N SER A 199 10.00 -8.89 -29.18
CA SER A 199 11.44 -9.12 -29.04
C SER A 199 11.93 -8.87 -27.62
N LEU A 200 13.03 -9.54 -27.25
CA LEU A 200 13.67 -9.33 -25.94
C LEU A 200 14.04 -7.86 -25.71
N ILE A 201 14.46 -7.15 -26.76
CA ILE A 201 14.85 -5.74 -26.70
C ILE A 201 13.68 -4.88 -26.23
N VAL A 202 12.52 -4.93 -26.89
CA VAL A 202 11.33 -4.15 -26.50
C VAL A 202 10.92 -4.44 -25.05
N ARG A 203 10.97 -5.71 -24.69
CA ARG A 203 10.67 -6.21 -23.34
C ARG A 203 11.67 -5.70 -22.29
N ALA A 204 12.95 -5.62 -22.62
CA ALA A 204 14.02 -5.14 -21.74
C ALA A 204 13.96 -3.62 -21.59
N THR A 205 13.85 -2.87 -22.69
CA THR A 205 13.74 -1.41 -22.70
C THR A 205 12.63 -0.94 -21.79
N PHE A 206 11.43 -1.50 -21.91
CA PHE A 206 10.32 -1.11 -21.02
C PHE A 206 10.60 -1.42 -19.54
N SER A 207 11.28 -2.53 -19.25
CA SER A 207 11.64 -2.88 -17.87
C SER A 207 12.67 -1.90 -17.29
N ILE A 208 13.66 -1.50 -18.10
CA ILE A 208 14.66 -0.51 -17.73
C ILE A 208 13.99 0.86 -17.46
N LEU A 209 13.06 1.28 -18.31
CA LEU A 209 12.32 2.53 -18.12
C LEU A 209 11.54 2.53 -16.79
N CYS A 210 10.88 1.43 -16.43
CA CYS A 210 10.21 1.33 -15.12
C CYS A 210 11.19 1.44 -13.96
N VAL A 211 12.35 0.77 -14.02
CA VAL A 211 13.37 0.84 -12.97
C VAL A 211 13.94 2.25 -12.85
N MET A 212 14.27 2.90 -13.97
CA MET A 212 14.77 4.27 -13.98
C MET A 212 13.73 5.25 -13.43
N PHE A 213 12.46 5.07 -13.78
CA PHE A 213 11.38 5.87 -13.22
C PHE A 213 11.28 5.69 -11.70
N PHE A 214 11.35 4.44 -11.21
CA PHE A 214 11.32 4.17 -9.77
C PHE A 214 12.49 4.83 -9.02
N ILE A 215 13.70 4.72 -9.56
CA ILE A 215 14.89 5.35 -8.96
C ILE A 215 14.71 6.88 -8.91
N HIS A 216 14.22 7.48 -10.00
CA HIS A 216 13.94 8.91 -10.02
C HIS A 216 12.86 9.31 -9.00
N HIS A 217 11.77 8.55 -8.93
CA HIS A 217 10.68 8.76 -7.99
C HIS A 217 11.15 8.67 -6.53
N PHE A 218 11.93 7.63 -6.20
CA PHE A 218 12.52 7.44 -4.88
C PHE A 218 13.46 8.60 -4.52
N SER A 219 14.36 8.99 -5.44
CA SER A 219 15.28 10.11 -5.23
C SER A 219 14.53 11.42 -5.01
N TYR A 220 13.46 11.68 -5.76
CA TYR A 220 12.63 12.87 -5.59
C TYR A 220 11.99 12.92 -4.20
N LEU A 221 11.37 11.81 -3.75
CA LEU A 221 10.73 11.75 -2.43
C LEU A 221 11.73 11.74 -1.26
N SER A 222 12.98 11.33 -1.50
CA SER A 222 14.03 11.30 -0.48
C SER A 222 14.65 12.67 -0.21
N ILE A 223 14.45 13.66 -1.09
CA ILE A 223 15.07 14.99 -0.97
C ILE A 223 14.09 15.96 -0.33
N GLY A 224 14.43 16.43 0.87
CA GLY A 224 13.68 17.47 1.56
C GLY A 224 12.42 16.95 2.27
N ARG A 225 11.33 17.71 2.19
CA ARG A 225 10.05 17.32 2.80
C ARG A 225 9.31 16.35 1.88
N PHE A 226 8.80 15.27 2.44
CA PHE A 226 8.04 14.26 1.72
C PHE A 226 6.79 14.87 1.05
N ASP A 227 6.71 14.81 -0.29
CA ASP A 227 5.56 15.29 -1.05
C ASP A 227 4.51 14.19 -1.21
N TYR A 228 3.61 14.13 -0.22
CA TYR A 228 2.48 13.21 -0.21
C TYR A 228 1.55 13.39 -1.44
N SER A 229 1.33 14.64 -1.89
CA SER A 229 0.45 14.93 -3.02
C SER A 229 1.02 14.36 -4.32
N TYR A 230 2.32 14.53 -4.56
CA TYR A 230 3.02 13.94 -5.69
C TYR A 230 2.97 12.41 -5.63
N ASN A 231 3.31 11.81 -4.48
CA ASN A 231 3.28 10.35 -4.31
C ASN A 231 1.90 9.78 -4.64
N MET A 232 0.83 10.43 -4.17
CA MET A 232 -0.53 9.99 -4.42
C MET A 232 -0.92 10.12 -5.90
N LYS A 233 -0.56 11.22 -6.56
CA LYS A 233 -0.75 11.37 -8.01
C LYS A 233 -0.03 10.27 -8.79
N ALA A 234 1.22 9.95 -8.43
CA ALA A 234 1.98 8.89 -9.09
C ALA A 234 1.32 7.51 -8.95
N ASN A 235 0.88 7.17 -7.73
CA ASN A 235 0.13 5.95 -7.44
C ASN A 235 -1.17 5.89 -8.24
N MET A 236 -2.00 6.94 -8.20
CA MET A 236 -3.27 6.98 -8.91
C MET A 236 -3.11 6.82 -10.42
N VAL A 237 -2.21 7.59 -11.04
CA VAL A 237 -1.99 7.56 -12.50
C VAL A 237 -1.50 6.18 -12.94
N THR A 238 -0.52 5.62 -12.22
CA THR A 238 0.06 4.30 -12.54
C THR A 238 -0.96 3.19 -12.30
N GLY A 239 -1.66 3.25 -11.16
CA GLY A 239 -2.67 2.27 -10.75
C GLY A 239 -3.87 2.22 -11.68
N ILE A 240 -4.44 3.37 -12.05
CA ILE A 240 -5.57 3.46 -13.00
C ILE A 240 -5.15 2.94 -14.37
N SER A 241 -3.95 3.31 -14.85
CA SER A 241 -3.42 2.82 -16.12
C SER A 241 -3.22 1.30 -16.11
N GLY A 242 -2.70 0.76 -15.01
CA GLY A 242 -2.54 -0.69 -14.78
C GLY A 242 -3.87 -1.43 -14.78
N ALA A 243 -4.83 -0.94 -13.99
CA ALA A 243 -6.17 -1.52 -13.89
C ALA A 243 -6.90 -1.51 -15.23
N ALA A 244 -6.89 -0.38 -15.95
CA ALA A 244 -7.50 -0.25 -17.27
C ALA A 244 -6.87 -1.22 -18.29
N GLY A 245 -5.54 -1.35 -18.28
CA GLY A 245 -4.82 -2.30 -19.12
C GLY A 245 -5.20 -3.76 -18.82
N TRP A 246 -5.25 -4.13 -17.54
CA TRP A 246 -5.67 -5.48 -17.15
C TRP A 246 -7.14 -5.77 -17.51
N VAL A 247 -8.05 -4.82 -17.32
CA VAL A 247 -9.46 -4.96 -17.73
C VAL A 247 -9.56 -5.15 -19.25
N LEU A 248 -8.85 -4.34 -20.03
CA LEU A 248 -8.79 -4.48 -21.49
C LEU A 248 -8.29 -5.88 -21.88
N TRP A 249 -7.20 -6.34 -21.26
CA TRP A 249 -6.66 -7.69 -21.51
C TRP A 249 -7.70 -8.76 -21.17
N CYS A 250 -8.38 -8.65 -20.03
CA CYS A 250 -9.41 -9.60 -19.62
C CYS A 250 -10.55 -9.67 -20.63
N VAL A 251 -11.05 -8.51 -21.09
CA VAL A 251 -12.14 -8.44 -22.08
C VAL A 251 -11.74 -9.09 -23.40
N LEU A 252 -10.50 -8.87 -23.86
CA LEU A 252 -9.98 -9.45 -25.09
C LEU A 252 -9.74 -10.96 -24.98
N GLN A 253 -9.36 -11.46 -23.80
CA GLN A 253 -8.99 -12.86 -23.59
C GLN A 253 -10.10 -13.75 -23.01
N ARG A 254 -11.23 -13.18 -22.56
CA ARG A 254 -12.31 -13.90 -21.88
C ARG A 254 -12.86 -15.13 -22.62
N LYS A 255 -12.87 -15.10 -23.96
CA LYS A 255 -13.33 -16.23 -24.79
C LYS A 255 -12.24 -17.27 -25.05
N LYS A 256 -10.96 -16.87 -24.96
CA LYS A 256 -9.80 -17.71 -25.29
C LYS A 256 -9.27 -18.46 -24.09
N ARG A 257 -9.36 -17.88 -22.90
CA ARG A 257 -8.70 -18.37 -21.68
C ARG A 257 -9.69 -18.41 -20.52
N ARG A 258 -9.99 -19.61 -20.03
CA ARG A 258 -10.99 -19.83 -18.96
C ARG A 258 -10.61 -19.15 -17.64
N TYR A 259 -9.32 -19.07 -17.31
CA TYR A 259 -8.84 -18.52 -16.02
C TYR A 259 -8.93 -16.99 -15.89
N VAL A 260 -9.28 -16.28 -16.98
CA VAL A 260 -9.31 -14.81 -17.03
C VAL A 260 -10.27 -14.20 -16.00
N TRP A 261 -11.33 -14.93 -15.61
CA TRP A 261 -12.27 -14.46 -14.58
C TRP A 261 -11.57 -14.16 -13.25
N LYS A 262 -10.50 -14.88 -12.90
CA LYS A 262 -9.74 -14.66 -11.65
C LYS A 262 -9.05 -13.31 -11.64
N CYS A 263 -8.42 -12.95 -12.76
CA CYS A 263 -7.81 -11.64 -12.96
C CYS A 263 -8.87 -10.53 -12.91
N PHE A 264 -9.97 -10.71 -13.64
CA PHE A 264 -11.05 -9.74 -13.65
C PHE A 264 -11.65 -9.51 -12.26
N LEU A 265 -11.96 -10.59 -11.54
CA LEU A 265 -12.48 -10.51 -10.18
C LEU A 265 -11.47 -9.86 -9.23
N PHE A 266 -10.19 -10.21 -9.33
CA PHE A 266 -9.14 -9.55 -8.53
C PHE A 266 -9.10 -8.04 -8.76
N ILE A 267 -9.12 -7.57 -10.02
CA ILE A 267 -9.07 -6.13 -10.33
C ILE A 267 -10.29 -5.42 -9.76
N ILE A 268 -11.49 -5.98 -9.94
CA ILE A 268 -12.72 -5.38 -9.41
C ILE A 268 -12.65 -5.28 -7.89
N LEU A 269 -12.27 -6.36 -7.20
CA LEU A 269 -12.18 -6.35 -5.74
C LEU A 269 -11.05 -5.42 -5.23
N ALA A 270 -9.93 -5.33 -5.94
CA ALA A 270 -8.83 -4.42 -5.60
C ALA A 270 -9.22 -2.94 -5.81
N VAL A 271 -9.99 -2.62 -6.86
CA VAL A 271 -10.51 -1.26 -7.06
C VAL A 271 -11.57 -0.94 -6.01
N LEU A 272 -12.45 -1.88 -5.68
CA LEU A 272 -13.44 -1.70 -4.62
C LEU A 272 -12.77 -1.53 -3.25
N SER A 273 -11.68 -2.25 -2.96
CA SER A 273 -10.96 -2.07 -1.70
C SER A 273 -10.34 -0.68 -1.59
N LEU A 274 -9.82 -0.11 -2.67
CA LEU A 274 -9.31 1.27 -2.68
C LEU A 274 -10.39 2.33 -2.39
N LEU A 275 -11.67 2.03 -2.62
CA LEU A 275 -12.75 2.94 -2.21
C LEU A 275 -12.85 3.07 -0.69
N LEU A 276 -12.36 2.08 0.07
CA LEU A 276 -12.27 2.18 1.53
C LEU A 276 -11.27 3.26 1.92
N GLU A 277 -10.12 3.34 1.26
CA GLU A 277 -9.09 4.36 1.53
C GLU A 277 -9.59 5.79 1.29
N ILE A 278 -10.53 5.96 0.34
CA ILE A 278 -11.19 7.26 0.09
C ILE A 278 -12.21 7.59 1.19
N ASN A 279 -12.84 6.57 1.78
CA ASN A 279 -13.81 6.74 2.83
C ASN A 279 -13.12 6.76 4.20
N ASP A 280 -12.33 7.80 4.43
CA ASP A 280 -11.60 8.02 5.68
C ASP A 280 -12.56 8.21 6.87
N PHE A 281 -12.53 7.30 7.85
CA PHE A 281 -13.41 7.30 9.01
C PHE A 281 -12.64 7.05 10.32
N PRO A 282 -13.12 7.57 11.47
CA PRO A 282 -12.46 7.37 12.76
C PRO A 282 -12.45 5.88 13.16
N PRO A 283 -11.35 5.36 13.73
CA PRO A 283 -11.16 3.93 13.95
C PRO A 283 -12.27 3.33 14.82
N ILE A 284 -12.91 2.28 14.31
CA ILE A 284 -13.85 1.44 15.04
C ILE A 284 -13.07 0.73 16.15
N LEU A 285 -13.62 0.76 17.37
CA LEU A 285 -12.93 0.27 18.58
C LEU A 285 -11.52 0.88 18.77
N TRP A 286 -11.30 2.10 18.24
CA TRP A 286 -10.02 2.80 18.32
C TRP A 286 -8.83 2.04 17.71
N THR A 287 -9.13 1.07 16.83
CA THR A 287 -8.15 0.12 16.30
C THR A 287 -8.33 -0.10 14.80
N PHE A 288 -9.57 -0.20 14.31
CA PHE A 288 -9.88 -0.54 12.93
C PHE A 288 -10.39 0.69 12.16
N ASP A 289 -9.51 1.33 11.42
CA ASP A 289 -9.82 2.40 10.47
C ASP A 289 -10.01 1.88 9.04
N ALA A 290 -10.28 2.79 8.11
CA ALA A 290 -10.45 2.43 6.70
C ALA A 290 -9.19 1.79 6.10
N HIS A 291 -8.02 2.27 6.49
CA HIS A 291 -6.74 1.82 5.98
C HIS A 291 -6.38 0.40 6.45
N SER A 292 -6.54 0.09 7.73
CA SER A 292 -6.36 -1.27 8.25
C SER A 292 -7.34 -2.27 7.62
N ILE A 293 -8.60 -1.88 7.37
CA ILE A 293 -9.54 -2.74 6.65
C ILE A 293 -9.07 -2.98 5.21
N TRP A 294 -8.50 -1.99 4.54
CA TRP A 294 -7.86 -2.18 3.22
C TRP A 294 -6.73 -3.24 3.28
N HIS A 295 -5.91 -3.24 4.34
CA HIS A 295 -4.89 -4.28 4.55
C HIS A 295 -5.53 -5.65 4.74
N LEU A 296 -6.59 -5.73 5.56
CA LEU A 296 -7.30 -6.98 5.83
C LEU A 296 -7.85 -7.60 4.55
N VAL A 297 -8.52 -6.81 3.70
CA VAL A 297 -9.17 -7.34 2.49
C VAL A 297 -8.19 -7.67 1.37
N THR A 298 -7.00 -7.07 1.35
CA THR A 298 -5.97 -7.36 0.32
C THR A 298 -5.25 -8.70 0.53
N ALA A 299 -5.18 -9.19 1.77
CA ALA A 299 -4.58 -10.49 2.07
C ALA A 299 -5.26 -11.66 1.31
N PRO A 300 -6.58 -11.90 1.40
CA PRO A 300 -7.23 -12.97 0.63
C PRO A 300 -7.21 -12.71 -0.89
N LEU A 301 -7.20 -11.45 -1.34
CA LEU A 301 -7.09 -11.11 -2.77
C LEU A 301 -5.76 -11.58 -3.37
N THR A 302 -4.70 -11.58 -2.58
CA THR A 302 -3.40 -12.13 -2.97
C THR A 302 -3.52 -13.59 -3.40
N ILE A 303 -4.31 -14.41 -2.70
CA ILE A 303 -4.50 -15.83 -3.06
C ILE A 303 -5.14 -15.96 -4.45
N LEU A 304 -6.17 -15.16 -4.72
CA LEU A 304 -6.85 -15.12 -6.03
C LEU A 304 -5.89 -14.69 -7.14
N PHE A 305 -5.10 -13.64 -6.89
CA PHE A 305 -4.12 -13.12 -7.85
C PHE A 305 -3.06 -14.17 -8.21
N TYR A 306 -2.49 -14.85 -7.21
CA TYR A 306 -1.50 -15.88 -7.48
C TYR A 306 -2.11 -17.10 -8.19
N SER A 307 -3.38 -17.45 -7.93
CA SER A 307 -4.05 -18.49 -8.71
C SER A 307 -4.14 -18.11 -10.19
N PHE A 308 -4.41 -16.83 -10.49
CA PHE A 308 -4.36 -16.31 -11.85
C PHE A 308 -2.97 -16.43 -12.48
N ILE A 309 -1.92 -15.92 -11.84
CA ILE A 309 -0.57 -15.90 -12.45
C ILE A 309 0.02 -17.31 -12.64
N ILE A 310 -0.32 -18.27 -11.77
CA ILE A 310 0.10 -19.67 -11.91
C ILE A 310 -0.52 -20.27 -13.17
N GLU A 311 -1.83 -20.11 -13.36
CA GLU A 311 -2.53 -20.63 -14.54
C GLU A 311 -2.07 -19.93 -15.81
N ASP A 312 -1.85 -18.61 -15.76
CA ASP A 312 -1.34 -17.85 -16.89
C ASP A 312 0.04 -18.34 -17.36
N CYS A 313 0.97 -18.56 -16.43
CA CYS A 313 2.30 -19.11 -16.76
C CYS A 313 2.20 -20.52 -17.36
N LYS A 314 1.37 -21.40 -16.79
CA LYS A 314 1.17 -22.77 -17.30
C LYS A 314 0.58 -22.76 -18.71
N THR A 315 -0.41 -21.91 -18.97
CA THR A 315 -1.00 -21.74 -20.31
C THR A 315 0.02 -21.19 -21.30
N LEU A 316 0.76 -20.14 -20.94
CA LEU A 316 1.79 -19.56 -21.81
C LEU A 316 2.89 -20.56 -22.16
N ARG A 317 3.28 -21.42 -21.21
CA ARG A 317 4.24 -22.50 -21.47
C ARG A 317 3.68 -23.49 -22.49
N LYS A 318 2.42 -23.91 -22.34
CA LYS A 318 1.78 -24.83 -23.27
C LYS A 318 1.75 -24.25 -24.69
N GLU A 319 1.29 -23.00 -24.83
CA GLU A 319 1.27 -22.29 -26.12
C GLU A 319 2.66 -22.22 -26.78
N MET A 320 3.73 -22.02 -25.99
CA MET A 320 5.10 -21.98 -26.49
C MET A 320 5.60 -23.35 -26.98
N LEU A 321 5.26 -24.43 -26.28
CA LEU A 321 5.62 -25.79 -26.69
C LEU A 321 4.85 -26.21 -27.94
N ASP A 322 3.56 -25.89 -28.01
CA ASP A 322 2.72 -26.18 -29.17
C ASP A 322 3.27 -25.46 -30.42
N SER A 323 3.64 -24.18 -30.32
CA SER A 323 4.25 -23.45 -31.45
C SER A 323 5.59 -24.04 -31.88
N TRP A 324 6.41 -24.50 -30.94
CA TRP A 324 7.70 -25.09 -31.25
C TRP A 324 7.56 -26.43 -31.99
N ASN A 325 6.59 -27.24 -31.58
CA ASN A 325 6.27 -28.50 -32.25
C ASN A 325 5.74 -28.28 -33.68
N GLU A 326 4.86 -27.29 -33.87
CA GLU A 326 4.37 -26.90 -35.20
C GLU A 326 5.50 -26.43 -36.12
N ASP A 327 6.47 -25.69 -35.60
CA ASP A 327 7.62 -25.22 -36.38
C ASP A 327 8.56 -26.38 -36.77
N ILE A 328 8.76 -27.37 -35.90
CA ILE A 328 9.51 -28.58 -36.24
C ILE A 328 8.78 -29.38 -37.33
N GLN A 329 7.46 -29.53 -37.23
CA GLN A 329 6.67 -30.24 -38.23
C GLN A 329 6.69 -29.58 -39.61
N LYS A 330 6.96 -28.28 -39.69
CA LYS A 330 7.13 -27.57 -40.98
C LYS A 330 8.53 -27.73 -41.57
N LEU A 331 9.50 -28.16 -40.77
CA LEU A 331 10.90 -28.35 -41.18
C LEU A 331 11.21 -29.79 -41.59
N LEU A 332 10.39 -30.75 -41.14
CA LEU A 332 10.39 -32.15 -41.59
C LEU A 332 9.46 -32.31 -42.78
#